data_AF-A0A1E3NMG9-F1
#
_entry.id   AF-A0A1E3NMG9-F1
#
_cell.length_a   1.000
_cell.length_b   1.000
_cell.length_c   1.000
_cell.angle_alpha   90.00
_cell.angle_beta   90.00
_cell.angle_gamma   90.00
#
_symmetry.space_group_name_H-M   'P 1'
#
loop_
_entity.id
_entity.type
_entity.pdbx_description
1 polymer ?
#
loop_
_entity_poly.entity_id
_entity_poly.type
_entity_poly.pdbx_seq_one_letter_code
_entity_poly.pdbx_strand_id
1 'polypeptide(L)'
;MSRQLKDVSVKLIVGAGKAAPTPPVGPALGSKGIKAIDFCKEFNARTAHYTVDVPIPVKLTVRPDRTFTFVTRSPTTSWMLLQVIGKDKGSDTLGKGKFAKQGYLGTISLKHIYEIAKIKKSDETHASIPLKDVCKSVISTARTLGIQVVL
;
A
#
# COMPACT_ATOMS: atom_id res chain seq x y z
N MET A 1 -26.69 18.53 24.08
CA MET A 1 -26.02 17.29 23.64
C MET A 1 -25.08 17.60 22.49
N SER A 2 -23.82 17.89 22.79
CA SER A 2 -22.78 18.19 21.81
C SER A 2 -22.42 16.93 21.01
N ARG A 3 -22.92 16.84 19.78
CA ARG A 3 -22.53 15.79 18.83
C ARG A 3 -21.03 15.96 18.56
N GLN A 4 -20.20 15.17 19.24
CA GLN A 4 -18.76 15.14 19.00
C GLN A 4 -18.54 14.93 17.50
N LEU A 5 -17.99 15.97 16.87
CA LEU A 5 -17.59 15.93 15.48
C LEU A 5 -16.46 14.92 15.35
N LYS A 6 -16.76 13.74 14.79
CA LYS A 6 -15.78 12.65 14.63
C LYS A 6 -15.00 12.82 13.33
N ASP A 7 -13.68 12.73 13.44
CA ASP A 7 -12.79 12.66 12.28
C ASP A 7 -13.11 11.40 11.46
N VAL A 8 -13.20 11.55 10.14
CA VAL A 8 -13.45 10.45 9.23
C VAL A 8 -12.14 10.08 8.55
N SER A 9 -11.63 8.88 8.83
CA SER A 9 -10.46 8.36 8.13
C SER A 9 -10.85 7.56 6.89
N VAL A 10 -10.26 7.88 5.74
CA VAL A 10 -10.43 7.20 4.46
C VAL A 10 -9.10 6.59 4.05
N LYS A 11 -9.10 5.32 3.64
CA LYS A 11 -7.92 4.63 3.10
C LYS A 11 -8.07 4.50 1.60
N LEU A 12 -7.07 4.94 0.86
CA LEU A 12 -7.08 4.99 -0.61
C LEU A 12 -5.77 4.36 -1.10
N ILE A 13 -5.79 3.76 -2.28
CA ILE A 13 -4.58 3.33 -2.98
C ILE A 13 -4.54 4.13 -4.28
N VAL A 14 -3.45 4.86 -4.50
CA VAL A 14 -3.29 5.75 -5.65
C VAL A 14 -1.94 5.46 -6.30
N GLY A 15 -1.89 5.41 -7.63
CA GLY A 15 -0.65 5.27 -8.37
C GLY A 15 0.20 6.54 -8.27
N ALA A 16 1.49 6.38 -7.97
CA ALA A 16 2.45 7.47 -7.91
C ALA A 16 2.49 8.26 -9.23
N GLY A 17 2.52 9.60 -9.14
CA GLY A 17 2.60 10.50 -10.28
C GLY A 17 1.37 10.55 -11.22
N LYS A 18 0.35 9.71 -10.98
CA LYS A 18 -0.89 9.65 -11.77
C LYS A 18 -2.14 9.97 -10.96
N ALA A 19 -2.02 10.68 -9.84
CA ALA A 19 -3.22 11.09 -9.10
C ALA A 19 -4.03 12.08 -9.95
N ALA A 20 -5.23 11.65 -10.32
CA ALA A 20 -6.21 12.44 -11.05
C ALA A 20 -7.56 12.35 -10.33
N PRO A 21 -8.45 13.36 -10.47
CA PRO A 21 -9.79 13.37 -9.89
C PRO A 21 -10.76 12.39 -10.60
N THR A 22 -10.23 11.39 -11.30
CA THR A 22 -11.00 10.32 -11.94
C THR A 22 -11.44 9.26 -10.92
N PRO A 23 -12.45 8.42 -11.25
CA PRO A 23 -12.77 7.23 -10.44
C PRO A 23 -11.49 6.37 -10.40
N PRO A 24 -10.86 6.07 -9.23
CA PRO A 24 -11.41 5.79 -7.89
C PRO A 24 -11.24 6.90 -6.83
N VAL A 25 -10.46 7.95 -7.08
CA VAL A 25 -10.13 8.99 -6.08
C VAL A 25 -11.20 10.08 -6.03
N GLY A 26 -11.69 10.51 -7.19
CA GLY A 26 -12.69 11.57 -7.32
C GLY A 26 -13.98 11.31 -6.53
N PRO A 27 -14.68 10.17 -6.74
CA PRO A 27 -15.91 9.86 -6.01
C PRO A 27 -15.70 9.65 -4.50
N ALA A 28 -14.59 9.00 -4.13
CA ALA A 28 -14.25 8.71 -2.74
C ALA A 28 -14.00 9.98 -1.91
N LEU A 29 -13.37 10.99 -2.51
CA LEU A 29 -13.09 12.28 -1.86
C LEU A 29 -14.25 13.28 -2.01
N GLY A 30 -14.90 13.29 -3.18
CA GLY A 30 -16.02 14.19 -3.48
C GLY A 30 -17.23 13.94 -2.59
N SER A 31 -17.55 12.68 -2.29
CA SER A 31 -18.62 12.33 -1.34
C SER A 31 -18.40 12.85 0.09
N LYS A 32 -17.16 13.22 0.44
CA LYS A 32 -16.77 13.79 1.74
C LYS A 32 -16.61 15.31 1.71
N GLY A 33 -16.83 15.97 0.56
CA GLY A 33 -16.71 17.42 0.41
C GLY A 33 -15.26 17.93 0.42
N ILE A 34 -14.29 17.08 0.07
CA ILE A 34 -12.87 17.41 0.02
C ILE A 34 -12.51 17.92 -1.38
N LYS A 35 -11.61 18.90 -1.45
CA LYS A 35 -11.05 19.38 -2.72
C LYS A 35 -10.11 18.33 -3.32
N ALA A 36 -10.65 17.45 -4.16
CA ALA A 36 -9.88 16.36 -4.78
C ALA A 36 -8.70 16.87 -5.63
N ILE A 37 -8.84 18.04 -6.28
CA ILE A 37 -7.78 18.64 -7.11
C ILE A 37 -6.55 19.01 -6.26
N ASP A 38 -6.76 19.61 -5.09
CA ASP A 38 -5.67 20.02 -4.19
C ASP A 38 -4.94 18.78 -3.66
N PHE A 39 -5.69 17.73 -3.29
CA PHE A 39 -5.13 16.44 -2.92
C PHE A 39 -4.27 15.83 -4.05
N CYS A 40 -4.77 15.80 -5.28
CA CYS A 40 -4.03 15.23 -6.42
C CYS A 40 -2.71 15.96 -6.67
N LYS A 41 -2.69 17.30 -6.58
CA LYS A 41 -1.47 18.10 -6.74
C LYS A 41 -0.45 17.81 -5.64
N GLU A 42 -0.88 17.86 -4.38
CA GLU A 42 0.00 17.63 -3.24
C GLU A 42 0.52 16.18 -3.21
N PHE A 43 -0.32 15.22 -3.57
CA PHE A 43 0.08 13.81 -3.69
C PHE A 43 1.11 13.61 -4.81
N ASN A 44 0.91 14.20 -6.00
CA ASN A 44 1.88 14.08 -7.09
C ASN A 44 3.22 14.74 -6.74
N ALA A 45 3.21 15.88 -6.03
CA ALA A 45 4.43 16.51 -5.53
C ALA A 45 5.17 15.62 -4.51
N ARG A 46 4.44 15.01 -3.57
CA ARG A 46 5.02 14.10 -2.57
C ARG A 46 5.43 12.74 -3.13
N THR A 47 4.95 12.35 -4.31
CA THR A 47 5.25 11.05 -4.91
C THR A 47 6.15 11.15 -6.14
N ALA A 48 6.66 12.35 -6.45
CA ALA A 48 7.53 12.60 -7.59
C ALA A 48 8.86 11.82 -7.55
N HIS A 49 9.30 11.37 -6.36
CA HIS A 49 10.49 10.54 -6.20
C HIS A 49 10.27 9.06 -6.44
N TYR A 50 9.01 8.61 -6.50
CA TYR A 50 8.68 7.23 -6.83
C TYR A 50 8.55 7.05 -8.34
N THR A 51 8.79 5.82 -8.81
CA THR A 51 8.49 5.47 -10.20
C THR A 51 7.00 5.65 -10.47
N VAL A 52 6.66 6.03 -11.69
CA VAL A 52 5.27 6.25 -12.09
C VAL A 52 4.50 4.93 -11.96
N ASP A 53 3.23 5.01 -11.54
CA ASP A 53 2.29 3.88 -11.43
C ASP A 53 2.47 2.98 -10.18
N VAL A 54 3.40 3.31 -9.29
CA VAL A 54 3.56 2.56 -8.02
C VAL A 54 2.34 2.74 -7.13
N PRO A 55 1.66 1.67 -6.67
CA PRO A 55 0.50 1.77 -5.80
C PRO A 55 0.91 2.20 -4.39
N ILE A 56 0.66 3.47 -4.08
CA ILE A 56 0.94 4.10 -2.80
C ILE A 56 -0.34 4.16 -1.97
N PRO A 57 -0.38 3.51 -0.80
CA PRO A 57 -1.49 3.65 0.12
C PRO A 57 -1.44 5.00 0.84
N VAL A 58 -2.59 5.66 0.89
CA VAL A 58 -2.77 6.95 1.56
C VAL A 58 -3.82 6.81 2.64
N LYS A 59 -3.48 7.26 3.85
CA LYS A 59 -4.44 7.46 4.92
C LYS A 59 -4.82 8.93 4.94
N LEU A 60 -6.05 9.22 4.56
CA LEU A 60 -6.62 10.56 4.60
C LEU A 60 -7.50 10.69 5.83
N THR A 61 -7.33 11.77 6.59
CA THR A 61 -8.15 12.11 7.75
C THR A 61 -8.90 13.39 7.42
N VAL A 62 -10.22 13.29 7.37
CA VAL A 62 -11.14 14.42 7.16
C VAL A 62 -11.59 14.93 8.51
N ARG A 63 -11.29 16.20 8.77
CA ARG A 63 -11.79 16.92 9.93
C ARG A 63 -13.18 17.49 9.65
N PRO A 64 -13.97 17.78 10.68
CA PRO A 64 -15.34 18.28 10.53
C PRO A 64 -15.47 19.66 9.89
N ASP A 65 -14.40 20.45 9.92
CA ASP A 65 -14.25 21.74 9.24
C ASP A 65 -14.00 21.58 7.72
N ARG A 66 -14.10 20.35 7.19
CA ARG A 66 -13.80 19.97 5.80
C ARG A 66 -12.33 20.16 5.42
N THR A 67 -11.45 20.39 6.40
CA THR A 67 -10.02 20.30 6.16
C THR A 67 -9.61 18.83 6.09
N PHE A 68 -8.59 18.54 5.30
CA PHE A 68 -8.05 17.20 5.15
C PHE A 68 -6.57 17.21 5.48
N THR A 69 -6.12 16.13 6.11
CA THR A 69 -4.71 15.81 6.28
C THR A 69 -4.49 14.44 5.70
N PHE A 70 -3.38 14.21 5.02
CA PHE A 70 -3.07 12.89 4.49
C PHE A 70 -1.63 12.50 4.76
N VAL A 71 -1.44 11.22 5.02
CA VAL A 71 -0.14 10.58 5.20
C VAL A 71 0.01 9.54 4.11
N THR A 72 1.03 9.73 3.27
CA THR A 72 1.49 8.74 2.28
C THR A 72 2.34 7.72 2.98
N ARG A 73 2.15 6.44 2.64
CA ARG A 73 2.97 5.33 3.16
C ARG A 73 3.86 4.76 2.07
N SER A 74 4.78 3.90 2.46
CA SER A 74 5.53 3.09 1.51
C SER A 74 4.61 2.27 0.60
N PRO A 75 5.06 1.94 -0.63
CA PRO A 75 4.32 1.11 -1.56
C PRO A 75 3.81 -0.19 -0.94
N THR A 76 2.73 -0.72 -1.49
CA THR A 76 2.16 -1.97 -0.97
C THR A 76 3.17 -3.13 -1.05
N THR A 77 3.26 -3.92 0.01
CA THR A 77 4.18 -5.07 0.08
C THR A 77 3.90 -6.08 -1.04
N SER A 78 2.62 -6.24 -1.42
CA SER A 78 2.25 -7.11 -2.52
C SER A 78 2.87 -6.65 -3.84
N TRP A 79 2.83 -5.35 -4.12
CA TRP A 79 3.45 -4.80 -5.32
C TRP A 79 4.98 -4.92 -5.28
N MET A 80 5.62 -4.63 -4.13
CA MET A 80 7.08 -4.79 -3.98
C MET A 80 7.54 -6.23 -4.23
N LEU A 81 6.81 -7.22 -3.70
CA LEU A 81 7.12 -8.64 -3.89
C LEU A 81 6.92 -9.08 -5.35
N LEU A 82 5.88 -8.57 -6.00
CA LEU A 82 5.58 -8.83 -7.41
C LEU A 82 6.65 -8.24 -8.35
N GLN A 83 7.15 -7.05 -8.03
CA GLN A 83 8.25 -6.41 -8.77
C GLN A 83 9.56 -7.17 -8.67
N VAL A 84 9.92 -7.68 -7.49
CA VAL A 84 11.15 -8.50 -7.32
C VAL A 84 11.11 -9.76 -8.19
N ILE A 85 9.91 -10.29 -8.48
CA ILE A 85 9.71 -11.48 -9.31
C ILE A 85 9.44 -11.12 -10.78
N GLY A 86 9.22 -9.84 -11.08
CA GLY A 86 8.89 -9.36 -12.43
C GLY A 86 7.51 -9.81 -12.93
N LYS A 87 6.51 -9.93 -12.05
CA LYS A 87 5.13 -10.30 -12.40
C LYS A 87 4.14 -9.22 -12.03
N ASP A 88 3.13 -8.99 -12.86
CA ASP A 88 2.11 -7.96 -12.62
C ASP A 88 0.90 -8.44 -11.80
N LYS A 89 0.66 -9.76 -11.74
CA LYS A 89 -0.47 -10.35 -11.02
C LYS A 89 -0.02 -11.41 -10.01
N GLY A 90 -0.67 -11.39 -8.84
CA GLY A 90 -0.59 -12.45 -7.83
C GLY A 90 -1.36 -13.71 -8.25
N SER A 91 -1.23 -14.78 -7.47
CA SER A 91 -1.88 -16.06 -7.78
C SER A 91 -3.40 -15.95 -7.72
N ASP A 92 -4.10 -16.39 -8.75
CA ASP A 92 -5.57 -16.50 -8.75
C ASP A 92 -6.07 -17.60 -7.78
N THR A 93 -5.19 -18.53 -7.42
CA THR A 93 -5.49 -19.66 -6.53
C THR A 93 -5.02 -19.39 -5.11
N LEU A 94 -5.75 -18.55 -4.38
CA LEU A 94 -5.56 -18.33 -2.95
C LEU A 94 -6.04 -19.56 -2.15
N GLY A 95 -5.16 -20.11 -1.31
CA GLY A 95 -5.54 -20.96 -0.17
C GLY A 95 -6.25 -22.26 -0.53
N LYS A 96 -5.47 -23.26 -0.93
CA LYS A 96 -5.72 -24.71 -0.78
C LYS A 96 -4.42 -25.39 -1.22
N GLY A 97 -4.09 -26.57 -0.71
CA GLY A 97 -2.84 -27.29 -0.98
C GLY A 97 -2.66 -27.76 -2.43
N LYS A 98 -2.81 -26.85 -3.40
CA LYS A 98 -2.70 -27.00 -4.85
C LYS A 98 -1.46 -26.29 -5.41
N PHE A 99 -0.60 -25.72 -4.57
CA PHE A 99 0.73 -25.26 -5.02
C PHE A 99 1.60 -26.41 -5.58
N ALA A 100 1.26 -27.67 -5.27
CA ALA A 100 1.88 -28.85 -5.87
C ALA A 100 1.42 -29.15 -7.32
N LYS A 101 0.35 -28.52 -7.83
CA LYS A 101 -0.20 -28.81 -9.18
C LYS A 101 -0.07 -27.69 -10.20
N GLN A 102 0.17 -26.43 -9.81
CA GLN A 102 0.29 -25.29 -10.75
C GLN A 102 1.57 -24.44 -10.60
N GLY A 103 2.48 -24.82 -9.69
CA GLY A 103 3.79 -24.17 -9.54
C GLY A 103 3.73 -22.86 -8.72
N TYR A 104 4.82 -22.57 -8.02
CA TYR A 104 5.01 -21.27 -7.35
C TYR A 104 5.16 -20.16 -8.40
N LEU A 105 4.65 -18.97 -8.11
CA LEU A 105 4.82 -17.82 -9.02
C LEU A 105 6.27 -17.36 -9.13
N GLY A 106 7.08 -17.65 -8.12
CA GLY A 106 8.50 -17.37 -8.09
C GLY A 106 9.07 -17.70 -6.73
N THR A 107 10.39 -17.68 -6.67
CA THR A 107 11.16 -17.80 -5.43
C THR A 107 11.73 -16.45 -5.05
N ILE A 108 11.75 -16.13 -3.76
CA ILE A 108 12.38 -14.93 -3.23
C ILE A 108 13.32 -15.31 -2.08
N SER A 109 14.53 -14.76 -2.08
CA SER A 109 15.49 -14.99 -1.00
C SER A 109 15.14 -14.15 0.23
N LEU A 110 15.61 -14.56 1.41
CA LEU A 110 15.54 -13.74 2.62
C LEU A 110 16.15 -12.34 2.51
N LYS A 111 17.20 -12.15 1.69
CA LYS A 111 17.85 -10.85 1.51
C LYS A 111 16.88 -9.79 0.99
N HIS A 112 16.16 -10.11 -0.08
CA HIS A 112 15.12 -9.24 -0.66
C HIS A 112 13.98 -8.95 0.34
N ILE A 113 13.57 -9.94 1.15
CA ILE A 113 12.54 -9.73 2.19
C ILE A 113 13.03 -8.72 3.23
N TYR A 114 14.29 -8.82 3.62
CA TYR A 114 14.89 -7.93 4.60
C TYR A 114 14.99 -6.49 4.08
N GLU A 115 15.33 -6.31 2.81
CA GLU A 115 15.33 -4.99 2.15
C GLU A 115 13.92 -4.38 2.08
N ILE A 116 12.93 -5.17 1.64
CA ILE A 116 11.52 -4.75 1.63
C ILE A 116 11.04 -4.38 3.04
N ALA A 117 11.43 -5.16 4.06
CA ALA A 117 11.08 -4.89 5.44
C ALA A 117 11.73 -3.61 5.97
N LYS A 118 12.97 -3.30 5.57
CA LYS A 118 13.63 -2.03 5.91
C LYS A 118 12.90 -0.83 5.30
N ILE A 119 12.52 -0.90 4.03
CA ILE A 119 11.77 0.16 3.36
C ILE A 119 10.42 0.34 4.05
N LYS A 120 9.71 -0.75 4.36
CA LYS A 120 8.41 -0.66 5.03
C LYS A 120 8.52 -0.17 6.48
N LYS A 121 9.68 -0.38 7.12
CA LYS A 121 9.93 0.10 8.49
C LYS A 121 10.14 1.61 8.57
N SER A 122 10.49 2.29 7.48
CA SER A 122 10.55 3.75 7.48
C SER A 122 9.18 4.42 7.62
N ASP A 123 8.08 3.68 7.45
CA ASP A 123 6.75 4.20 7.73
C ASP A 123 6.51 4.36 9.23
N GLU A 124 5.91 5.48 9.63
CA GLU A 124 5.56 5.79 11.03
C GLU A 124 4.77 4.67 11.72
N THR A 125 3.96 3.91 10.97
CA THR A 125 3.18 2.79 11.52
C THR A 125 4.01 1.59 11.96
N HIS A 126 5.24 1.45 11.46
CA HIS A 126 6.12 0.33 11.72
C HIS A 126 7.35 0.71 12.56
N ALA A 127 7.46 1.98 12.96
CA ALA A 127 8.57 2.51 13.75
C ALA A 127 8.76 1.78 15.10
N SER A 128 7.66 1.42 15.77
CA SER A 128 7.67 0.71 17.06
C SER A 128 7.80 -0.81 16.97
N ILE A 129 7.77 -1.38 15.76
CA ILE A 129 7.75 -2.84 15.55
C ILE A 129 9.18 -3.35 15.33
N PRO A 130 9.60 -4.45 15.99
CA PRO A 130 10.91 -5.04 15.73
C PRO A 130 10.99 -5.54 14.28
N LEU A 131 12.18 -5.43 13.68
CA LEU A 131 12.38 -5.73 12.26
C LEU A 131 12.01 -7.18 11.91
N LYS A 132 12.19 -8.11 12.87
CA LYS A 132 11.81 -9.52 12.75
C LYS A 132 10.32 -9.71 12.48
N ASP A 133 9.45 -8.94 13.15
CA ASP A 133 8.00 -9.05 12.98
C ASP A 133 7.54 -8.45 11.66
N VAL A 134 8.21 -7.38 11.20
CA VAL A 134 8.00 -6.82 9.86
C VAL A 134 8.38 -7.85 8.79
N CYS A 135 9.54 -8.51 8.91
CA CYS A 135 9.94 -9.60 8.01
C CYS A 135 8.92 -10.74 8.01
N LYS A 136 8.42 -11.16 9.18
CA LYS A 136 7.41 -12.22 9.29
C LYS A 136 6.09 -11.82 8.60
N SER A 137 5.68 -10.55 8.72
CA SER A 137 4.52 -10.02 8.02
C SER A 137 4.71 -10.08 6.49
N VAL A 138 5.88 -9.65 5.99
CA VAL A 138 6.22 -9.71 4.57
C VAL A 138 6.24 -11.16 4.04
N ILE A 139 6.80 -12.10 4.80
CA ILE A 139 6.80 -13.54 4.47
C ILE A 139 5.36 -14.07 4.38
N SER A 140 4.49 -13.67 5.31
CA SER A 140 3.08 -14.07 5.29
C SER A 140 2.39 -13.57 4.01
N THR A 141 2.61 -12.31 3.63
CA THR A 141 2.08 -11.75 2.39
C THR A 141 2.62 -12.48 1.15
N ALA A 142 3.91 -12.81 1.12
CA ALA A 142 4.52 -13.59 0.03
C ALA A 142 3.85 -14.97 -0.13
N ARG A 143 3.57 -15.65 0.98
CA ARG A 143 2.86 -16.94 0.97
C ARG A 143 1.44 -16.80 0.43
N THR A 144 0.70 -15.76 0.83
CA THR A 144 -0.64 -15.46 0.30
C THR A 144 -0.59 -15.23 -1.21
N LEU A 145 0.48 -14.60 -1.72
CA LEU A 145 0.65 -14.36 -3.15
C LEU A 145 1.14 -15.58 -3.94
N GLY A 146 1.43 -16.72 -3.30
CA GLY A 146 1.97 -17.91 -3.97
C GLY A 146 3.46 -17.86 -4.28
N ILE A 147 4.21 -17.04 -3.54
CA ILE A 147 5.66 -16.88 -3.66
C ILE A 147 6.34 -17.78 -2.61
N GLN A 148 7.30 -18.59 -3.07
CA GLN A 148 8.10 -19.41 -2.16
C GLN A 148 9.28 -18.59 -1.61
N VAL A 149 9.41 -18.55 -0.30
CA VAL A 149 10.57 -17.93 0.36
C VAL A 149 11.65 -18.99 0.52
N VAL A 150 12.81 -18.74 -0.08
CA VAL A 150 14.00 -19.58 0.07
C VAL A 150 14.92 -18.94 1.12
N LEU A 151 15.39 -19.76 2.05
CA LEU A 151 16.34 -19.37 3.09
C LEU A 151 17.73 -19.16 2.52
#